data_AF-A0A507DYJ8-F1
#
_entry.id   AF-A0A507DYJ8-F1
#
_cell.length_a   1.000
_cell.length_b   1.000
_cell.length_c   1.000
_cell.angle_alpha   90.00
_cell.angle_beta   90.00
_cell.angle_gamma   90.00
#
_symmetry.space_group_name_H-M   'P 1'
#
loop_
_entity.id
_entity.type
_entity.pdbx_description
1 polymer ?
#
loop_
_entity_poly.entity_id
_entity_poly.type
_entity_poly.pdbx_seq_one_letter_code
_entity_poly.pdbx_strand_id
1 'polypeptide(L)' 'MSSGFGMNGGRGRCFPFWQEFTKCYVQTDAPKQECKLQFEDYQECLYHRKELLRMAIVQDEYEKEQARKEHEKKP' A
#
# COMPACT_ATOMS: atom_id res chain seq x y z
N MET A 1 -8.96 9.83 -3.02
CA MET A 1 -9.53 11.01 -2.34
C MET A 1 -8.83 11.18 -1.00
N SER A 2 -8.22 12.34 -0.76
CA SER A 2 -7.42 12.67 0.42
C SER A 2 -8.22 13.35 1.55
N SER A 3 -9.52 13.59 1.35
CA SER A 3 -10.39 14.39 2.22
C SER A 3 -11.10 13.62 3.34
N GLY A 4 -10.74 12.36 3.58
CA GLY A 4 -11.35 11.53 4.65
C GLY A 4 -12.76 10.98 4.35
N PHE A 5 -13.49 11.58 3.42
CA PHE A 5 -14.80 11.11 2.96
C PHE A 5 -14.69 10.24 1.70
N GLY A 6 -15.43 9.13 1.70
CA GLY A 6 -15.61 8.25 0.55
C GLY A 6 -16.65 8.78 -0.42
N MET A 7 -16.68 8.21 -1.63
CA MET A 7 -17.61 8.62 -2.71
C MET A 7 -19.08 8.54 -2.29
N ASN A 8 -19.41 7.65 -1.35
CA ASN A 8 -20.78 7.41 -0.86
C ASN A 8 -21.09 8.20 0.42
N GLY A 9 -20.29 9.22 0.77
CA GLY A 9 -20.48 10.04 1.98
C GLY A 9 -20.05 9.39 3.30
N GLY A 10 -19.70 8.10 3.29
CA GLY A 10 -19.11 7.40 4.43
C GLY A 10 -17.62 7.67 4.61
N ARG A 11 -17.00 6.97 5.58
CA ARG A 11 -15.54 7.00 5.75
C ARG A 11 -14.83 6.47 4.50
N GLY A 12 -13.84 7.20 4.01
CA GLY A 12 -13.04 6.77 2.86
C GLY A 12 -12.21 5.52 3.18
N ARG A 13 -11.78 4.78 2.15
CA ARG A 13 -10.99 3.53 2.30
C ARG A 13 -9.77 3.70 3.22
N CYS A 14 -9.04 4.80 3.04
CA CYS A 14 -7.81 5.09 3.79
C CYS A 14 -8.03 5.97 5.03
N PHE A 15 -9.27 6.17 5.45
CA PHE A 15 -9.60 6.99 6.62
C PHE A 15 -8.93 6.48 7.91
N PRO A 16 -8.85 5.17 8.21
CA PRO A 16 -8.15 4.69 9.40
C PRO A 16 -6.66 5.07 9.44
N PHE A 17 -5.95 4.93 8.31
CA PHE A 17 -4.54 5.32 8.22
C PHE A 17 -4.35 6.83 8.36
N TRP A 18 -5.25 7.62 7.76
CA TRP A 18 -5.26 9.06 7.97
C TRP A 18 -5.47 9.42 9.45
N GLN A 19 -6.40 8.75 10.14
CA GLN A 19 -6.67 8.99 11.56
C GLN A 19 -5.44 8.69 12.43
N GLU A 20 -4.72 7.60 12.18
CA GLU A 20 -3.48 7.27 12.90
C GLU A 20 -2.36 8.28 12.61
N PHE A 21 -2.21 8.69 11.35
CA PHE A 21 -1.27 9.77 11.01
C PHE A 21 -1.63 11.08 11.72
N THR A 22 -2.90 11.49 11.70
CA THR A 22 -3.36 12.71 12.38
C THR A 22 -3.16 12.62 13.88
N LYS A 23 -3.43 11.47 14.49
CA LYS A 23 -3.19 11.25 15.93
C LYS A 23 -1.73 11.47 16.31
N CYS A 24 -0.80 10.91 15.53
CA CYS A 24 0.62 11.16 15.74
C CYS A 24 0.96 12.64 15.49
N TYR A 25 0.51 13.20 14.36
CA TYR A 25 0.83 14.57 13.93
C TYR A 25 0.46 15.64 14.96
N VAL A 26 -0.67 15.48 15.66
CA VAL A 26 -1.11 16.46 16.68
C VAL A 26 -0.37 16.34 18.02
N GLN A 27 0.38 15.27 18.24
CA GLN A 27 1.06 14.97 19.51
C GLN A 27 2.55 15.32 19.50
N THR A 28 3.11 15.78 18.38
CA THR A 28 4.55 15.99 18.20
C THR A 28 4.87 17.35 17.58
N ASP A 29 5.99 17.94 18.00
CA ASP A 29 6.58 19.12 17.39
C ASP A 29 7.43 18.79 16.14
N ALA A 30 7.75 17.50 15.92
CA ALA A 30 8.59 17.01 14.83
C ALA A 30 7.90 15.94 13.94
N PRO A 31 6.74 16.25 13.33
CA PRO A 31 5.88 15.26 12.66
C PRO A 31 6.53 14.54 11.48
N LYS A 32 7.48 15.18 10.79
CA LYS A 32 8.18 14.58 9.65
C LYS A 32 9.10 13.41 10.06
N GLN A 33 9.62 13.45 11.27
CA GLN A 33 10.56 12.45 11.79
C GLN A 33 9.81 11.37 12.57
N GLU A 34 8.89 11.80 13.44
CA GLU A 34 8.21 10.91 14.39
C GLU A 34 7.00 10.20 13.79
N CYS A 35 6.28 10.82 12.84
CA CYS A 35 5.08 10.26 12.22
C CYS A 35 5.32 9.70 10.82
N LYS A 36 6.59 9.48 10.45
CA LYS A 36 6.98 9.04 9.11
C LYS A 36 6.33 7.71 8.72
N LEU A 37 6.26 6.75 9.66
CA LEU A 37 5.70 5.43 9.38
C LEU A 37 4.20 5.50 9.08
N GLN A 38 3.43 6.21 9.91
CA GLN A 38 1.99 6.41 9.72
C GLN A 38 1.70 7.19 8.43
N PHE A 39 2.57 8.16 8.11
CA PHE A 39 2.50 8.88 6.84
C PHE A 39 2.74 7.94 5.65
N GLU A 40 3.76 7.08 5.72
CA GLU A 40 4.05 6.10 4.68
C GLU A 40 2.89 5.12 4.48
N ASP A 41 2.25 4.64 5.54
CA ASP A 41 1.09 3.75 5.46
C ASP A 41 -0.12 4.46 4.81
N TYR A 42 -0.38 5.71 5.17
CA TYR A 42 -1.43 6.50 4.54
C TYR A 42 -1.16 6.72 3.04
N GLN A 43 0.09 7.02 2.68
CA GLN A 43 0.50 7.17 1.28
C GLN A 43 0.45 5.84 0.51
N GLU A 44 0.81 4.73 1.16
CA GLU A 44 0.71 3.40 0.57
C GLU A 44 -0.74 3.09 0.24
N CYS A 45 -1.67 3.25 1.19
CA CYS A 45 -3.09 3.03 0.95
C CYS A 45 -3.68 3.89 -0.17
N LEU A 46 -3.18 5.13 -0.36
CA LEU A 46 -3.70 6.02 -1.41
C LEU A 46 -3.24 5.64 -2.82
N TYR A 47 -2.01 5.14 -2.95
CA TYR A 47 -1.34 4.96 -4.25
C TYR A 47 -0.96 3.52 -4.58
N HIS A 48 -1.02 2.61 -3.61
CA HIS A 48 -0.71 1.19 -3.73
C HIS A 48 0.64 0.90 -4.41
N ARG A 49 1.62 1.80 -4.28
CA ARG A 49 2.90 1.67 -5.00
C ARG A 49 3.65 0.40 -4.59
N LYS A 50 3.72 0.13 -3.29
CA LYS A 50 4.42 -1.04 -2.74
C LYS A 50 3.67 -2.32 -3.13
N GLU A 51 2.33 -2.31 -3.03
CA GLU A 51 1.47 -3.43 -3.44
C GLU A 51 1.59 -3.76 -4.93
N LEU A 52 1.49 -2.76 -5.83
CA LEU A 52 1.61 -2.95 -7.28
C LEU A 52 2.97 -3.53 -7.67
N LEU A 53 4.06 -3.02 -7.08
CA LEU A 53 5.41 -3.56 -7.30
C LEU A 53 5.52 -5.01 -6.84
N ARG A 54 4.97 -5.32 -5.66
CA ARG A 54 4.98 -6.69 -5.14
C ARG A 54 4.19 -7.64 -6.03
N MET A 55 3.01 -7.23 -6.50
CA MET A 55 2.21 -8.03 -7.42
C MET A 55 2.96 -8.32 -8.73
N ALA A 56 3.64 -7.31 -9.29
CA ALA A 56 4.44 -7.49 -10.50
C ALA A 56 5.58 -8.52 -10.31
N ILE A 57 6.28 -8.45 -9.18
CA ILE A 57 7.36 -9.41 -8.84
C ILE A 57 6.79 -10.83 -8.68
N VAL A 58 5.69 -10.98 -7.94
CA VAL A 58 5.06 -12.30 -7.73
C VAL A 58 4.57 -12.90 -9.04
N GLN A 59 3.99 -12.08 -9.92
CA GLN A 59 3.51 -12.51 -11.23
C GLN A 59 4.64 -12.97 -12.14
N ASP A 60 5.75 -12.22 -12.19
CA ASP A 60 6.94 -12.58 -12.98
C ASP A 60 7.56 -13.91 -12.52
N GLU A 61 7.68 -14.13 -11.20
CA GLU A 61 8.17 -15.39 -10.66
C GLU A 61 7.20 -16.56 -10.93
N TYR A 62 5.89 -16.32 -10.87
CA TYR A 62 4.89 -17.32 -11.21
C TYR A 62 5.01 -17.74 -12.68
N GLU A 63 5.17 -16.80 -13.61
CA GLU A 63 5.33 -17.06 -15.04
C GLU A 63 6.60 -17.87 -15.34
N LYS A 64 7.73 -17.51 -14.71
CA LYS A 64 8.98 -18.29 -14.80
C LYS A 64 8.80 -19.72 -14.32
N GLU A 65 8.08 -19.92 -13.21
CA GLU A 65 7.81 -21.25 -12.68
C GLU A 65 6.93 -22.08 -13.62
N GLN A 66 5.90 -21.48 -14.23
CA GLN A 66 5.08 -22.15 -15.23
C GLN A 66 5.91 -22.56 -16.46
N ALA A 67 6.73 -21.64 -17.00
CA ALA A 67 7.60 -21.94 -18.13
C ALA A 67 8.61 -23.07 -17.82
N ARG A 68 9.17 -23.11 -16.61
CA ARG A 68 10.05 -24.21 -16.16
C ARG A 68 9.30 -25.54 -16.13
N LYS A 69 8.09 -25.56 -15.55
CA LYS A 69 7.24 -26.76 -15.50
C LYS A 69 6.83 -27.24 -16.89
N GLU A 70 6.60 -26.34 -17.84
CA GLU A 70 6.31 -26.69 -19.22
C GLU A 70 7.52 -27.30 -19.93
N HIS A 71 8.71 -26.72 -19.73
CA HIS A 71 9.96 -27.26 -20.28
C HIS A 71 10.30 -28.64 -19.72
N GLU A 72 10.09 -28.86 -18.42
CA GLU A 72 10.29 -30.17 -17.77
C GLU A 72 9.32 -31.25 -18.28
N LYS A 73 8.13 -30.86 -18.76
CA LYS A 73 7.13 -31.78 -19.31
C LYS A 73 7.34 -32.14 -20.77
N LYS A 74 8.23 -31.44 -21.49
CA LYS A 74 8.51 -31.70 -22.90
C LYS A 74 9.53 -32.85 -22.99
N PRO A 75 9.16 -34.02 -23.55
CA PRO A 75 10.04 -35.19 -23.63
C PRO A 75 11.22 -34.97 -24.59
#